data_AF-A0A4V2B8M1-F1
#
_entry.id   AF-A0A4V2B8M1-F1
#
_cell.length_a   1.000
_cell.length_b   1.000
_cell.length_c   1.000
_cell.angle_alpha   90.00
_cell.angle_beta   90.00
_cell.angle_gamma   90.00
#
_symmetry.space_group_name_H-M   'P 1'
#
loop_
_entity.id
_entity.type
_entity.pdbx_description
1 polymer ?
#
loop_
_entity_poly.entity_id
_entity_poly.type
_entity_poly.pdbx_seq_one_letter_code
_entity_poly.pdbx_strand_id
1 'polypeptide(L)'
;MRILRFVPALFVFVFVLLLLVPLNLTQMASLVVWPFSKKLFRAINRGVCATFFGGLNILMEKIAGVEVIFSGDTLPSRENAFVISNHQAMADIPAIIALATRSSRAGDIKWFVKDPIKYVPGIGWGMLFLDCIYVKRNWMADKARVLKTFENLRVHRTPFWLVSFLEGTRITPEKLKRSQAFGAKAGLPLLTHVMLPRTKGFEATMEGLGEHKQAVYDVTIGYEGRPPGIGQLLLGSVPRVHVHARRYAVAELPKDNAGRAAWALARWVEKEARMAHFKTNGKFPAS
;
A
#
# COMPACT_ATOMS: atom_id res chain seq x y z
N MET A 1 2.81 -28.23 -22.98
CA MET A 1 3.13 -27.35 -21.81
C MET A 1 2.31 -26.05 -21.71
N ARG A 2 1.69 -25.49 -22.77
CA ARG A 2 0.83 -24.30 -22.64
C ARG A 2 -0.53 -24.59 -22.00
N ILE A 3 -1.17 -25.71 -22.32
CA ILE A 3 -2.52 -26.10 -21.85
C ILE A 3 -2.60 -26.24 -20.31
N LEU A 4 -1.57 -26.77 -19.64
CA LEU A 4 -1.55 -26.90 -18.17
C LEU A 4 -1.53 -25.55 -17.42
N ARG A 5 -1.09 -24.45 -18.04
CA ARG A 5 -1.11 -23.11 -17.41
C ARG A 5 -2.45 -22.38 -17.57
N PHE A 6 -3.31 -22.83 -18.48
CA PHE A 6 -4.62 -22.20 -18.71
C PHE A 6 -5.64 -22.53 -17.63
N VAL A 7 -5.63 -23.77 -17.12
CA VAL A 7 -6.60 -24.21 -16.12
C VAL A 7 -6.46 -23.42 -14.80
N PRO A 8 -5.25 -23.22 -14.23
CA PRO A 8 -5.08 -22.39 -13.04
C PRO A 8 -5.42 -20.91 -13.28
N ALA A 9 -5.10 -20.37 -14.46
CA ALA A 9 -5.40 -18.99 -14.82
C ALA A 9 -6.90 -18.73 -14.97
N LEU A 10 -7.63 -19.63 -15.61
CA LEU A 10 -9.09 -19.56 -15.73
C LEU A 10 -9.75 -19.69 -14.36
N PHE A 11 -9.28 -20.62 -13.52
CA PHE A 11 -9.79 -20.77 -12.15
C PHE A 11 -9.59 -19.49 -11.34
N VAL A 12 -8.38 -18.92 -11.33
CA VAL A 12 -8.07 -17.65 -10.66
C VAL A 12 -8.98 -16.53 -11.16
N PHE A 13 -9.16 -16.43 -12.48
CA PHE A 13 -10.02 -15.42 -13.09
C PHE A 13 -11.48 -15.56 -12.65
N VAL A 14 -12.04 -16.77 -12.74
CA VAL A 14 -13.42 -17.07 -12.33
C VAL A 14 -13.60 -16.81 -10.83
N PHE A 15 -12.66 -17.23 -9.98
CA PHE A 15 -12.70 -16.98 -8.55
C PHE A 15 -12.75 -15.47 -8.24
N VAL A 16 -11.87 -14.68 -8.87
CA VAL A 16 -11.84 -13.23 -8.67
C VAL A 16 -13.13 -12.58 -9.16
N LEU A 17 -13.71 -13.03 -10.28
CA LEU A 17 -14.99 -12.52 -10.77
C LEU A 17 -16.16 -12.85 -9.83
N LEU A 18 -16.25 -14.10 -9.39
CA LEU A 18 -17.28 -14.57 -8.45
C LEU A 18 -17.21 -13.84 -7.12
N LEU A 19 -16.02 -13.39 -6.70
CA LEU A 19 -15.85 -12.55 -5.52
C LEU A 19 -16.19 -11.08 -5.82
N LEU A 20 -15.69 -10.53 -6.92
CA LEU A 20 -15.77 -9.10 -7.22
C LEU A 20 -17.20 -8.65 -7.57
N VAL A 21 -17.95 -9.44 -8.34
CA VAL A 21 -19.28 -9.05 -8.86
C VAL A 21 -20.31 -8.90 -7.74
N PRO A 22 -20.56 -9.91 -6.87
CA PRO A 22 -21.55 -9.77 -5.80
C PRO A 22 -21.17 -8.68 -4.81
N LEU A 23 -19.88 -8.56 -4.49
CA LEU A 23 -19.36 -7.52 -3.62
C LEU A 23 -19.62 -6.13 -4.22
N ASN A 24 -19.40 -5.93 -5.51
CA ASN A 24 -19.73 -4.65 -6.16
C ASN A 24 -21.22 -4.36 -6.20
N LEU A 25 -22.07 -5.37 -6.39
CA LEU A 25 -23.52 -5.19 -6.26
C LEU A 25 -23.89 -4.71 -4.86
N THR A 26 -23.29 -5.28 -3.80
CA THR A 26 -23.45 -4.79 -2.42
C THR A 26 -22.94 -3.35 -2.26
N GLN A 27 -21.79 -3.01 -2.84
CA GLN A 27 -21.27 -1.63 -2.81
C GLN A 27 -22.22 -0.64 -3.47
N MET A 28 -22.75 -0.96 -4.64
CA MET A 28 -23.70 -0.11 -5.34
C MET A 28 -25.02 0.00 -4.58
N ALA A 29 -25.55 -1.11 -4.04
CA ALA A 29 -26.75 -1.10 -3.20
C ALA A 29 -26.57 -0.24 -1.94
N SER A 30 -25.36 -0.16 -1.39
CA SER A 30 -25.07 0.66 -0.21
C SER A 30 -25.29 2.16 -0.44
N LEU A 31 -25.32 2.65 -1.69
CA LEU A 31 -25.62 4.05 -2.00
C LEU A 31 -27.01 4.49 -1.50
N VAL A 32 -27.97 3.57 -1.40
CA VAL A 32 -29.29 3.83 -0.81
C VAL A 32 -29.17 4.23 0.67
N VAL A 33 -28.15 3.73 1.37
CA VAL A 33 -27.88 4.03 2.79
C VAL A 33 -27.14 5.35 2.96
N TRP A 34 -26.36 5.78 1.96
CA TRP A 34 -25.50 6.96 2.02
C TRP A 34 -26.20 8.26 2.49
N PRO A 35 -27.40 8.64 2.00
CA PRO A 35 -28.07 9.86 2.45
C PRO A 35 -28.55 9.80 3.91
N PHE A 36 -28.82 8.60 4.44
CA PHE A 36 -29.34 8.41 5.80
C PHE A 36 -28.24 8.18 6.84
N SER A 37 -27.16 7.48 6.47
CA SER A 37 -26.06 7.18 7.39
C SER A 37 -24.74 6.95 6.65
N LYS A 38 -23.92 8.00 6.59
CA LYS A 38 -22.53 7.90 6.09
C LYS A 38 -21.69 6.92 6.88
N LYS A 39 -21.95 6.77 8.20
CA LYS A 39 -21.25 5.82 9.07
C LYS A 39 -21.54 4.38 8.64
N LEU A 40 -22.81 4.04 8.41
CA LEU A 40 -23.21 2.70 7.97
C LEU A 40 -22.74 2.43 6.54
N PHE A 41 -22.87 3.40 5.62
CA PHE A 41 -22.30 3.30 4.27
C PHE A 41 -20.81 2.96 4.29
N ARG A 42 -20.02 3.65 5.12
CA ARG A 42 -18.59 3.36 5.30
C ARG A 42 -18.37 1.98 5.90
N ALA A 43 -19.13 1.60 6.92
CA ALA A 43 -19.00 0.27 7.54
C ALA A 43 -19.25 -0.87 6.54
N ILE A 44 -20.29 -0.76 5.71
CA ILE A 44 -20.61 -1.72 4.64
C ILE A 44 -19.43 -1.82 3.67
N ASN A 45 -18.97 -0.70 3.12
CA ASN A 45 -17.90 -0.71 2.12
C ASN A 45 -16.57 -1.21 2.69
N ARG A 46 -16.25 -0.90 3.95
CA ARG A 46 -15.08 -1.45 4.66
C ARG A 46 -15.20 -2.97 4.83
N GLY A 47 -16.39 -3.46 5.16
CA GLY A 47 -16.68 -4.91 5.22
C GLY A 47 -16.50 -5.58 3.86
N VAL A 48 -17.08 -5.03 2.80
CA VAL A 48 -16.90 -5.51 1.43
C VAL A 48 -15.42 -5.56 1.04
N CYS A 49 -14.67 -4.49 1.31
CA CYS A 49 -13.24 -4.44 1.04
C CYS A 49 -12.46 -5.51 1.81
N ALA A 50 -12.75 -5.69 3.10
CA ALA A 50 -12.13 -6.71 3.92
C ALA A 50 -12.41 -8.12 3.38
N THR A 51 -13.64 -8.40 2.94
CA THR A 51 -14.01 -9.67 2.32
C THR A 51 -13.28 -9.90 1.00
N PHE A 52 -13.24 -8.90 0.12
CA PHE A 52 -12.53 -8.99 -1.16
C PHE A 52 -11.04 -9.28 -0.96
N PHE A 53 -10.39 -8.50 -0.08
CA PHE A 53 -8.98 -8.65 0.23
C PHE A 53 -8.66 -9.94 0.99
N GLY A 54 -9.54 -10.40 1.88
CA GLY A 54 -9.45 -11.71 2.51
C GLY A 54 -9.47 -12.84 1.48
N GLY A 55 -10.39 -12.79 0.51
CA GLY A 55 -10.44 -13.76 -0.58
C GLY A 55 -9.19 -13.74 -1.47
N LEU A 56 -8.63 -12.56 -1.77
CA LEU A 56 -7.36 -12.45 -2.50
C LEU A 56 -6.18 -13.06 -1.71
N ASN A 57 -6.13 -12.86 -0.39
CA ASN A 57 -5.10 -13.49 0.44
C ASN A 57 -5.25 -15.01 0.50
N ILE A 58 -6.48 -15.54 0.57
CA ILE A 58 -6.73 -16.99 0.48
C ILE A 58 -6.23 -17.52 -0.86
N LEU A 59 -6.58 -16.85 -1.96
CA LEU A 59 -6.14 -17.24 -3.29
C LEU A 59 -4.61 -17.23 -3.40
N MET A 60 -3.95 -16.19 -2.88
CA MET A 60 -2.50 -16.06 -2.92
C MET A 60 -1.78 -17.06 -2.01
N GLU A 61 -2.12 -17.10 -0.71
CA GLU A 61 -1.36 -17.85 0.29
C GLU A 61 -1.77 -19.33 0.37
N LYS A 62 -3.06 -19.64 0.20
CA LYS A 62 -3.58 -21.00 0.41
C LYS A 62 -3.74 -21.79 -0.88
N ILE A 63 -4.17 -21.14 -1.97
CA ILE A 63 -4.41 -21.81 -3.25
C ILE A 63 -3.15 -21.76 -4.13
N ALA A 64 -2.57 -20.58 -4.32
CA ALA A 64 -1.37 -20.41 -5.14
C ALA A 64 -0.07 -20.79 -4.40
N GLY A 65 -0.14 -21.04 -3.09
CA GLY A 65 0.99 -21.51 -2.28
C GLY A 65 2.09 -20.48 -2.06
N VAL A 66 1.79 -19.18 -2.20
CA VAL A 66 2.77 -18.11 -1.93
C VAL A 66 2.94 -17.95 -0.42
N GLU A 67 4.16 -18.14 0.07
CA GLU A 67 4.49 -17.91 1.48
C GLU A 67 4.80 -16.43 1.71
N VAL A 68 4.03 -15.75 2.56
CA VAL A 68 4.32 -14.37 2.96
C VAL A 68 5.01 -14.36 4.33
N ILE A 69 6.29 -14.02 4.34
CA ILE A 69 7.15 -14.03 5.52
C ILE A 69 7.19 -12.63 6.13
N PHE A 70 6.73 -12.51 7.37
CA PHE A 70 6.74 -11.27 8.13
C PHE A 70 7.93 -11.20 9.08
N SER A 71 8.54 -10.02 9.21
CA SER A 71 9.65 -9.76 10.14
C SER A 71 9.60 -8.32 10.65
N GLY A 72 10.38 -8.02 11.69
CA GLY A 72 10.40 -6.72 12.35
C GLY A 72 9.37 -6.63 13.48
N ASP A 73 8.81 -5.44 13.67
CA ASP A 73 7.96 -5.13 14.81
C ASP A 73 6.57 -5.77 14.68
N THR A 74 5.99 -6.15 15.83
CA THR A 74 4.57 -6.51 15.89
C THR A 74 3.71 -5.26 15.76
N LEU A 75 2.85 -5.22 14.75
CA LEU A 75 1.97 -4.09 14.50
C LEU A 75 0.67 -4.23 15.31
N PRO A 76 0.28 -3.22 16.11
CA PRO A 76 -0.97 -3.24 16.86
C PRO A 76 -2.20 -3.44 15.97
N SER A 77 -3.12 -4.30 16.45
CA SER A 77 -4.40 -4.50 15.78
C SER A 77 -5.22 -3.22 15.82
N ARG A 78 -5.87 -2.88 14.70
CA ARG A 78 -6.77 -1.73 14.58
C ARG A 78 -6.15 -0.39 14.99
N GLU A 79 -4.84 -0.21 14.82
CA GLU A 79 -4.21 1.11 14.91
C GLU A 79 -4.32 1.87 13.57
N ASN A 80 -4.57 3.20 13.60
CA ASN A 80 -4.45 3.98 12.36
C ASN A 80 -3.00 4.36 12.11
N ALA A 81 -2.57 4.13 10.89
CA ALA A 81 -1.18 4.36 10.52
C ALA A 81 -1.06 4.98 9.13
N PHE A 82 0.00 5.78 8.98
CA PHE A 82 0.52 6.10 7.67
C PHE A 82 1.56 5.02 7.28
N VAL A 83 1.25 4.22 6.28
CA VAL A 83 2.09 3.10 5.84
C VAL A 83 2.96 3.57 4.69
N ILE A 84 4.28 3.53 4.86
CA ILE A 84 5.25 3.91 3.84
C ILE A 84 6.01 2.67 3.38
N SER A 85 6.26 2.55 2.07
CA SER A 85 6.95 1.38 1.52
C SER A 85 7.86 1.73 0.33
N ASN A 86 8.87 0.88 0.11
CA ASN A 86 9.54 0.79 -1.20
C ASN A 86 8.55 0.26 -2.26
N HIS A 87 8.83 0.50 -3.54
CA HIS A 87 7.93 0.15 -4.64
C HIS A 87 8.63 -0.53 -5.80
N GLN A 88 8.44 -1.84 -5.91
CA GLN A 88 9.06 -2.69 -6.93
C GLN A 88 8.06 -3.14 -7.98
N ALA A 89 6.82 -3.46 -7.59
CA ALA A 89 5.87 -4.13 -8.46
C ALA A 89 4.41 -3.83 -8.10
N MET A 90 3.48 -4.29 -8.96
CA MET A 90 2.06 -4.28 -8.58
C MET A 90 1.77 -5.27 -7.44
N ALA A 91 2.59 -6.29 -7.29
CA ALA A 91 2.54 -7.25 -6.18
C ALA A 91 2.80 -6.61 -4.80
N ASP A 92 3.32 -5.37 -4.73
CA ASP A 92 3.51 -4.70 -3.43
C ASP A 92 2.15 -4.46 -2.75
N ILE A 93 1.09 -4.26 -3.54
CA ILE A 93 -0.28 -4.05 -3.06
C ILE A 93 -0.81 -5.27 -2.30
N PRO A 94 -0.86 -6.50 -2.87
CA PRO A 94 -1.28 -7.69 -2.13
C PRO A 94 -0.37 -8.02 -0.94
N ALA A 95 0.93 -7.72 -1.01
CA ALA A 95 1.82 -7.89 0.15
C ALA A 95 1.41 -6.99 1.35
N ILE A 96 1.07 -5.73 1.07
CA ILE A 96 0.55 -4.80 2.10
C ILE A 96 -0.85 -5.20 2.57
N ILE A 97 -1.69 -5.71 1.68
CA ILE A 97 -3.01 -6.26 2.05
C ILE A 97 -2.85 -7.44 3.01
N ALA A 98 -1.91 -8.36 2.74
CA ALA A 98 -1.61 -9.49 3.62
C ALA A 98 -1.14 -9.05 5.01
N LEU A 99 -0.32 -7.99 5.08
CA LEU A 99 0.06 -7.33 6.34
C LEU A 99 -1.16 -6.74 7.06
N ALA A 100 -1.99 -5.97 6.34
CA ALA A 100 -3.16 -5.31 6.90
C ALA A 100 -4.22 -6.29 7.42
N THR A 101 -4.41 -7.43 6.77
CA THR A 101 -5.31 -8.48 7.25
C THR A 101 -4.87 -8.99 8.62
N ARG A 102 -3.58 -9.19 8.84
CA ARG A 102 -3.01 -9.64 10.12
C ARG A 102 -3.18 -8.60 11.23
N SER A 103 -3.26 -7.31 10.89
CA SER A 103 -3.55 -6.22 11.85
C SER A 103 -5.02 -5.80 11.91
N SER A 104 -5.96 -6.61 11.38
CA SER A 104 -7.41 -6.31 11.34
C SER A 104 -7.74 -4.97 10.65
N ARG A 105 -7.01 -4.65 9.58
CA ARG A 105 -7.03 -3.37 8.87
C ARG A 105 -7.23 -3.47 7.36
N ALA A 106 -7.44 -4.66 6.81
CA ALA A 106 -7.63 -4.86 5.37
C ALA A 106 -8.75 -3.99 4.76
N GLY A 107 -9.91 -3.91 5.42
CA GLY A 107 -11.03 -3.07 4.97
C GLY A 107 -10.81 -1.57 5.15
N ASP A 108 -9.72 -1.16 5.80
CA ASP A 108 -9.42 0.23 6.17
C ASP A 108 -8.32 0.84 5.29
N ILE A 109 -7.74 0.06 4.37
CA ILE A 109 -6.65 0.52 3.50
C ILE A 109 -7.15 1.62 2.55
N LYS A 110 -6.35 2.68 2.45
CA LYS A 110 -6.56 3.82 1.56
C LYS A 110 -5.30 4.04 0.74
N TRP A 111 -5.48 4.41 -0.52
CA TRP A 111 -4.38 4.56 -1.47
C TRP A 111 -4.38 5.96 -2.07
N PHE A 112 -3.20 6.43 -2.46
CA PHE A 112 -3.08 7.47 -3.48
C PHE A 112 -3.22 6.82 -4.87
N VAL A 113 -4.33 7.10 -5.54
CA VAL A 113 -4.77 6.43 -6.77
C VAL A 113 -4.68 7.40 -7.95
N LYS A 114 -4.32 6.93 -9.14
CA LYS A 114 -4.35 7.78 -10.35
C LYS A 114 -5.78 8.23 -10.63
N ASP A 115 -5.99 9.52 -10.91
CA ASP A 115 -7.33 10.09 -11.14
C ASP A 115 -8.22 9.31 -12.13
N PRO A 116 -7.72 8.80 -13.28
CA PRO A 116 -8.54 8.05 -14.22
C PRO A 116 -9.13 6.74 -13.66
N ILE A 117 -8.55 6.16 -12.61
CA ILE A 117 -9.00 4.87 -12.05
C ILE A 117 -10.41 4.98 -11.47
N LYS A 118 -10.89 6.16 -11.09
CA LYS A 118 -12.27 6.35 -10.59
C LYS A 118 -13.35 5.95 -11.61
N TYR A 119 -13.00 5.90 -12.89
CA TYR A 119 -13.90 5.50 -13.97
C TYR A 119 -13.88 3.99 -14.26
N VAL A 120 -13.00 3.23 -13.60
CA VAL A 120 -12.92 1.77 -13.79
C VAL A 120 -13.98 1.10 -12.92
N PRO A 121 -14.96 0.38 -13.51
CA PRO A 121 -15.96 -0.37 -12.76
C PRO A 121 -15.33 -1.41 -11.84
N GLY A 122 -15.97 -1.71 -10.72
CA GLY A 122 -15.41 -2.64 -9.76
C GLY A 122 -14.44 -1.96 -8.79
N ILE A 123 -13.15 -2.19 -9.02
CA ILE A 123 -12.07 -1.72 -8.13
C ILE A 123 -12.05 -0.19 -8.01
N GLY A 124 -12.27 0.54 -9.11
CA GLY A 124 -12.28 2.00 -9.10
C GLY A 124 -13.40 2.57 -8.25
N TRP A 125 -14.61 2.06 -8.37
CA TRP A 125 -15.75 2.52 -7.55
C TRP A 125 -15.59 2.12 -6.08
N GLY A 126 -15.10 0.92 -5.81
CA GLY A 126 -14.83 0.48 -4.45
C GLY A 126 -13.80 1.37 -3.75
N MET A 127 -12.74 1.77 -4.44
CA MET A 127 -11.76 2.73 -3.92
C MET A 127 -12.38 4.10 -3.62
N LEU A 128 -13.33 4.56 -4.43
CA LEU A 128 -14.06 5.81 -4.19
C LEU A 128 -14.89 5.73 -2.90
N PHE A 129 -15.63 4.64 -2.69
CA PHE A 129 -16.48 4.48 -1.51
C PHE A 129 -15.69 4.26 -0.20
N LEU A 130 -14.41 3.90 -0.31
CA LEU A 130 -13.47 3.74 0.81
C LEU A 130 -12.66 5.01 1.14
N ASP A 131 -13.00 6.15 0.53
CA ASP A 131 -12.24 7.41 0.63
C ASP A 131 -10.77 7.30 0.18
N CYS A 132 -10.46 6.47 -0.83
CA CYS A 132 -9.14 6.54 -1.47
C CYS A 132 -8.92 7.91 -2.14
N ILE A 133 -7.66 8.32 -2.21
CA ILE A 133 -7.28 9.67 -2.62
C ILE A 133 -6.85 9.64 -4.08
N TYR A 134 -7.74 10.05 -4.98
CA TYR A 134 -7.40 10.22 -6.38
C TYR A 134 -6.47 11.43 -6.56
N VAL A 135 -5.44 11.29 -7.38
CA VAL A 135 -4.44 12.33 -7.66
C VAL A 135 -4.17 12.46 -9.16
N LYS A 136 -4.09 13.70 -9.63
CA LYS A 136 -3.65 14.09 -10.98
C LYS A 136 -2.13 14.18 -11.11
N ARG A 137 -1.39 13.96 -10.01
CA ARG A 137 0.08 14.14 -9.89
C ARG A 137 0.50 15.60 -10.05
N ASN A 138 -0.39 16.51 -9.74
CA ASN A 138 -0.13 17.94 -9.69
C ASN A 138 -0.60 18.43 -8.32
N TRP A 139 0.35 18.77 -7.46
CA TRP A 139 0.05 19.17 -6.09
C TRP A 139 -0.91 20.35 -6.02
N MET A 140 -0.74 21.37 -6.88
CA MET A 140 -1.62 22.54 -6.89
C MET A 140 -3.07 22.17 -7.23
N ALA A 141 -3.26 21.22 -8.14
CA ALA A 141 -4.59 20.72 -8.50
C ALA A 141 -5.18 19.74 -7.48
N ASP A 142 -4.34 18.99 -6.76
CA ASP A 142 -4.78 17.93 -5.86
C ASP A 142 -4.92 18.37 -4.40
N LYS A 143 -4.19 19.41 -3.95
CA LYS A 143 -4.04 19.82 -2.54
C LYS A 143 -5.38 19.95 -1.82
N ALA A 144 -6.32 20.73 -2.36
CA ALA A 144 -7.61 20.98 -1.71
C ALA A 144 -8.41 19.67 -1.49
N ARG A 145 -8.43 18.79 -2.49
CA ARG A 145 -9.11 17.49 -2.40
C ARG A 145 -8.44 16.56 -1.39
N VAL A 146 -7.10 16.49 -1.40
CA VAL A 146 -6.31 15.67 -0.47
C VAL A 146 -6.58 16.11 0.97
N LEU A 147 -6.48 17.41 1.25
CA LEU A 147 -6.73 17.96 2.59
C LEU A 147 -8.18 17.73 3.05
N LYS A 148 -9.16 17.89 2.16
CA LYS A 148 -10.57 17.57 2.46
C LYS A 148 -10.77 16.10 2.81
N THR A 149 -10.10 15.18 2.11
CA THR A 149 -10.15 13.76 2.49
C THR A 149 -9.54 13.53 3.87
N PHE A 150 -8.38 14.10 4.17
CA PHE A 150 -7.77 13.97 5.50
C PHE A 150 -8.65 14.54 6.61
N GLU A 151 -9.26 15.71 6.38
CA GLU A 151 -10.26 16.28 7.28
C GLU A 151 -11.43 15.32 7.52
N ASN A 152 -12.02 14.76 6.46
CA ASN A 152 -13.11 13.78 6.59
C ASN A 152 -12.69 12.55 7.40
N LEU A 153 -11.47 12.06 7.24
CA LEU A 153 -10.95 10.93 8.03
C LEU A 153 -10.90 11.29 9.51
N ARG A 154 -10.42 12.49 9.85
CA ARG A 154 -10.34 13.00 11.23
C ARG A 154 -11.73 13.22 11.84
N VAL A 155 -12.57 14.02 11.18
CA VAL A 155 -13.90 14.43 11.68
C VAL A 155 -14.80 13.21 11.91
N HIS A 156 -14.78 12.24 11.01
CA HIS A 156 -15.59 11.03 11.15
C HIS A 156 -14.90 9.91 11.93
N ARG A 157 -13.70 10.15 12.47
CA ARG A 157 -12.85 9.14 13.13
C ARG A 157 -12.76 7.85 12.31
N THR A 158 -12.67 7.99 10.99
CA THR A 158 -12.72 6.85 10.07
C THR A 158 -11.43 6.05 10.22
N PRO A 159 -11.50 4.74 10.53
CA PRO A 159 -10.32 3.92 10.61
C PRO A 159 -9.56 3.87 9.29
N PHE A 160 -8.22 3.89 9.34
CA PHE A 160 -7.44 3.88 8.11
C PHE A 160 -6.03 3.31 8.26
N TRP A 161 -5.58 2.66 7.19
CA TRP A 161 -4.16 2.57 6.82
C TRP A 161 -3.98 3.31 5.50
N LEU A 162 -3.33 4.47 5.52
CA LEU A 162 -3.08 5.22 4.30
C LEU A 162 -1.73 4.78 3.75
N VAL A 163 -1.70 4.20 2.57
CA VAL A 163 -0.47 3.62 2.01
C VAL A 163 0.14 4.58 1.00
N SER A 164 1.44 4.85 1.15
CA SER A 164 2.22 5.64 0.22
C SER A 164 3.56 5.00 -0.10
N PHE A 165 3.78 4.77 -1.39
CA PHE A 165 5.07 4.41 -1.93
C PHE A 165 5.88 5.70 -2.14
N LEU A 166 6.75 6.08 -1.20
CA LEU A 166 7.38 7.40 -1.24
C LEU A 166 8.32 7.59 -2.45
N GLU A 167 8.76 6.52 -3.10
CA GLU A 167 9.47 6.60 -4.39
C GLU A 167 8.62 7.26 -5.50
N GLY A 168 7.29 7.24 -5.35
CA GLY A 168 6.29 7.85 -6.25
C GLY A 168 6.04 7.05 -7.54
N THR A 169 6.82 6.01 -7.79
CA THR A 169 6.65 5.09 -8.91
C THR A 169 7.47 3.82 -8.67
N ARG A 170 7.12 2.72 -9.35
CA ARG A 170 7.92 1.49 -9.34
C ARG A 170 9.32 1.75 -9.87
N ILE A 171 10.31 1.20 -9.19
CA ILE A 171 11.71 1.23 -9.59
C ILE A 171 11.89 0.55 -10.96
N THR A 172 12.67 1.20 -11.82
CA THR A 172 13.20 0.63 -13.07
C THR A 172 14.63 1.12 -13.24
N PRO A 173 15.50 0.44 -14.03
CA PRO A 173 16.88 0.87 -14.20
C PRO A 173 17.01 2.34 -14.65
N GLU A 174 16.16 2.78 -15.57
CA GLU A 174 16.12 4.16 -16.06
C GLU A 174 15.71 5.17 -14.99
N LYS A 175 14.68 4.85 -14.19
CA LYS A 175 14.21 5.75 -13.12
C LYS A 175 15.18 5.79 -11.94
N LEU A 176 15.82 4.67 -11.62
CA LEU A 176 16.87 4.59 -10.62
C LEU A 176 18.04 5.50 -11.01
N LYS A 177 18.54 5.42 -12.25
CA LYS A 177 19.57 6.32 -12.77
C LYS A 177 19.18 7.79 -12.64
N ARG A 178 17.94 8.15 -12.98
CA ARG A 178 17.43 9.53 -12.78
C ARG A 178 17.41 9.94 -11.30
N SER A 179 16.96 9.04 -10.42
CA SER A 179 16.96 9.28 -8.97
C SER A 179 18.38 9.50 -8.45
N GLN A 180 19.35 8.69 -8.89
CA GLN A 180 20.75 8.81 -8.50
C GLN A 180 21.37 10.11 -9.01
N ALA A 181 21.11 10.49 -10.26
CA ALA A 181 21.58 11.75 -10.82
C ALA A 181 21.01 12.98 -10.06
N PHE A 182 19.73 12.92 -9.65
CA PHE A 182 19.14 13.94 -8.78
C PHE A 182 19.82 13.96 -7.40
N GLY A 183 20.01 12.78 -6.79
CA GLY A 183 20.67 12.63 -5.50
C GLY A 183 22.08 13.21 -5.47
N ALA A 184 22.90 12.87 -6.48
CA ALA A 184 24.26 13.36 -6.61
C ALA A 184 24.34 14.89 -6.68
N LYS A 185 23.43 15.54 -7.43
CA LYS A 185 23.34 17.01 -7.51
C LYS A 185 22.95 17.66 -6.18
N ALA A 186 22.21 16.94 -5.35
CA ALA A 186 21.73 17.41 -4.05
C ALA A 186 22.59 16.94 -2.87
N GLY A 187 23.73 16.27 -3.12
CA GLY A 187 24.60 15.73 -2.07
C GLY A 187 23.95 14.62 -1.23
N LEU A 188 22.97 13.91 -1.80
CA LEU A 188 22.23 12.84 -1.11
C LEU A 188 22.92 11.47 -1.29
N PRO A 189 22.68 10.51 -0.38
CA PRO A 189 23.26 9.17 -0.47
C PRO A 189 22.95 8.46 -1.80
N LEU A 190 23.92 7.70 -2.29
CA LEU A 190 23.72 6.83 -3.45
C LEU A 190 22.92 5.59 -3.03
N LEU A 191 21.72 5.44 -3.61
CA LEU A 191 20.84 4.28 -3.40
C LEU A 191 20.77 3.45 -4.69
N THR A 192 20.87 2.13 -4.58
CA THR A 192 20.97 1.19 -5.71
C THR A 192 19.84 0.16 -5.75
N HIS A 193 19.20 -0.11 -4.60
CA HIS A 193 18.11 -1.06 -4.47
C HIS A 193 16.75 -0.38 -4.26
N VAL A 194 16.74 0.89 -3.85
CA VAL A 194 15.54 1.75 -3.76
C VAL A 194 15.81 3.11 -4.41
N MET A 195 14.75 3.82 -4.85
CA MET A 195 14.88 5.23 -5.27
C MET A 195 14.72 6.18 -4.09
N LEU A 196 15.22 7.41 -4.21
CA LEU A 196 15.07 8.43 -3.16
C LEU A 196 13.58 8.71 -2.86
N PRO A 197 13.21 8.90 -1.58
CA PRO A 197 11.84 9.18 -1.20
C PRO A 197 11.45 10.61 -1.58
N ARG A 198 10.20 10.79 -2.00
CA ARG A 198 9.58 12.11 -2.21
C ARG A 198 9.01 12.61 -0.88
N THR A 199 9.80 13.40 -0.17
CA THR A 199 9.48 13.81 1.21
C THR A 199 8.34 14.83 1.31
N LYS A 200 8.17 15.74 0.34
CA LYS A 200 7.10 16.74 0.36
C LYS A 200 5.70 16.15 0.53
N GLY A 201 5.43 15.02 -0.14
CA GLY A 201 4.15 14.31 -0.01
C GLY A 201 4.00 13.62 1.35
N PHE A 202 5.11 13.11 1.91
CA PHE A 202 5.15 12.56 3.25
C PHE A 202 4.84 13.64 4.30
N GLU A 203 5.52 14.79 4.23
CA GLU A 203 5.32 15.94 5.11
C GLU A 203 3.86 16.41 5.12
N ALA A 204 3.30 16.66 3.94
CA ALA A 204 1.91 17.11 3.79
C ALA A 204 0.89 16.08 4.30
N THR A 205 1.19 14.79 4.17
CA THR A 205 0.33 13.71 4.69
C THR A 205 0.42 13.63 6.21
N MET A 206 1.63 13.75 6.77
CA MET A 206 1.85 13.80 8.21
C MET A 206 1.13 14.98 8.84
N GLU A 207 1.19 16.17 8.23
CA GLU A 207 0.46 17.34 8.69
C GLU A 207 -1.06 17.15 8.56
N GLY A 208 -1.54 16.78 7.37
CA GLY A 208 -2.96 16.70 7.08
C GLY A 208 -3.73 15.65 7.88
N LEU A 209 -3.12 14.49 8.16
CA LEU A 209 -3.73 13.46 9.01
C LEU A 209 -3.76 13.85 10.50
N GLY A 210 -2.92 14.79 10.94
CA GLY A 210 -2.87 15.26 12.32
C GLY A 210 -2.74 14.13 13.35
N GLU A 211 -3.44 14.24 14.47
CA GLU A 211 -3.40 13.26 15.56
C GLU A 211 -4.27 12.01 15.33
N HIS A 212 -5.00 11.94 14.22
CA HIS A 212 -5.84 10.77 13.90
C HIS A 212 -5.01 9.56 13.44
N LYS A 213 -3.75 9.78 13.03
CA LYS A 213 -2.73 8.72 12.91
C LYS A 213 -2.03 8.54 14.24
N GLN A 214 -1.86 7.29 14.69
CA GLN A 214 -1.08 6.96 15.88
C GLN A 214 0.38 6.62 15.55
N ALA A 215 0.63 6.04 14.37
CA ALA A 215 1.95 5.58 13.97
C ALA A 215 2.27 5.81 12.49
N VAL A 216 3.56 5.76 12.17
CA VAL A 216 4.06 5.50 10.82
C VAL A 216 4.57 4.06 10.78
N TYR A 217 4.08 3.28 9.82
CA TYR A 217 4.57 1.93 9.57
C TYR A 217 5.51 1.95 8.38
N ASP A 218 6.78 1.69 8.64
CA ASP A 218 7.82 1.63 7.63
C ASP A 218 7.98 0.20 7.13
N VAL A 219 7.47 -0.09 5.93
CA VAL A 219 7.37 -1.44 5.38
C VAL A 219 8.38 -1.62 4.25
N THR A 220 9.16 -2.70 4.29
CA THR A 220 10.09 -3.08 3.23
C THR A 220 9.67 -4.41 2.66
N ILE A 221 9.45 -4.44 1.35
CA ILE A 221 8.99 -5.63 0.64
C ILE A 221 10.14 -6.17 -0.19
N GLY A 222 10.36 -7.48 -0.13
CA GLY A 222 11.34 -8.21 -0.90
C GLY A 222 10.69 -9.42 -1.57
N TYR A 223 11.04 -9.70 -2.81
CA TYR A 223 10.56 -10.87 -3.54
C TYR A 223 11.71 -11.83 -3.77
N GLU A 224 11.49 -13.11 -3.47
CA GLU A 224 12.42 -14.14 -3.91
C GLU A 224 12.42 -14.17 -5.46
N GLY A 225 13.59 -13.97 -6.07
CA GLY A 225 13.72 -13.78 -7.51
C GLY A 225 13.30 -12.38 -7.99
N ARG A 226 12.48 -12.33 -9.05
CA ARG A 226 12.06 -11.08 -9.70
C ARG A 226 10.70 -10.61 -9.16
N PRO A 227 10.50 -9.31 -8.89
CA PRO A 227 9.21 -8.77 -8.47
C PRO A 227 8.09 -9.09 -9.48
N PRO A 228 7.01 -9.78 -9.09
CA PRO A 228 5.99 -10.27 -10.02
C PRO A 228 4.87 -9.24 -10.26
N GLY A 229 4.13 -9.40 -11.35
CA GLY A 229 2.80 -8.78 -11.50
C GLY A 229 1.76 -9.42 -10.56
N ILE A 230 0.59 -8.78 -10.38
CA ILE A 230 -0.48 -9.34 -9.53
C ILE A 230 -0.94 -10.71 -10.03
N GLY A 231 -1.20 -10.87 -11.34
CA GLY A 231 -1.64 -12.16 -11.89
C GLY A 231 -0.58 -13.25 -11.74
N GLN A 232 0.70 -12.92 -11.88
CA GLN A 232 1.80 -13.86 -11.65
C GLN A 232 1.85 -14.29 -10.18
N LEU A 233 1.67 -13.36 -9.25
CA LEU A 233 1.61 -13.65 -7.82
C LEU A 233 0.43 -14.57 -7.47
N LEU A 234 -0.77 -14.26 -7.98
CA LEU A 234 -1.99 -15.07 -7.77
C LEU A 234 -1.91 -16.45 -8.45
N LEU A 235 -0.94 -16.67 -9.33
CA LEU A 235 -0.63 -17.96 -9.95
C LEU A 235 0.57 -18.67 -9.30
N GLY A 236 1.11 -18.15 -8.20
CA GLY A 236 2.21 -18.79 -7.47
C GLY A 236 3.56 -18.66 -8.16
N SER A 237 3.75 -17.66 -9.05
CA SER A 237 5.01 -17.50 -9.80
C SER A 237 6.21 -17.10 -8.93
N VAL A 238 5.97 -16.72 -7.67
CA VAL A 238 7.01 -16.41 -6.69
C VAL A 238 6.72 -17.23 -5.44
N PRO A 239 7.66 -18.05 -4.96
CA PRO A 239 7.42 -18.91 -3.81
C PRO A 239 7.27 -18.11 -2.52
N ARG A 240 8.06 -17.05 -2.34
CA ARG A 240 8.11 -16.27 -1.10
C ARG A 240 8.11 -14.76 -1.31
N VAL A 241 7.32 -14.07 -0.50
CA VAL A 241 7.29 -12.62 -0.39
C VAL A 241 7.67 -12.24 1.05
N HIS A 242 8.74 -11.49 1.22
CA HIS A 242 9.16 -11.00 2.53
C HIS A 242 8.62 -9.59 2.76
N VAL A 243 8.02 -9.38 3.93
CA VAL A 243 7.48 -8.10 4.38
C VAL A 243 8.08 -7.79 5.75
N HIS A 244 9.01 -6.84 5.79
CA HIS A 244 9.60 -6.36 7.04
C HIS A 244 8.92 -5.05 7.44
N ALA A 245 8.33 -4.99 8.63
CA ALA A 245 7.66 -3.79 9.12
C ALA A 245 8.37 -3.24 10.36
N ARG A 246 8.55 -1.91 10.41
CA ARG A 246 8.93 -1.20 11.63
C ARG A 246 7.84 -0.21 12.01
N ARG A 247 7.56 -0.07 13.29
CA ARG A 247 6.55 0.85 13.83
C ARG A 247 7.24 2.03 14.51
N TYR A 248 6.80 3.24 14.17
CA TYR A 248 7.23 4.47 14.82
C TYR A 248 6.01 5.23 15.34
N ALA A 249 5.94 5.49 16.64
CA ALA A 249 4.84 6.26 17.20
C ALA A 249 4.93 7.71 16.73
N VAL A 250 3.81 8.34 16.37
CA VAL A 250 3.82 9.73 15.84
C VAL A 250 4.47 10.73 16.81
N ALA A 251 4.40 10.46 18.11
CA ALA A 251 5.06 11.26 19.15
C ALA A 251 6.59 11.27 19.06
N GLU A 252 7.21 10.23 18.46
CA GLU A 252 8.65 10.08 18.30
C GLU A 252 9.16 10.70 16.99
N LEU A 253 8.26 11.05 16.07
CA LEU A 253 8.65 11.65 14.79
C LEU A 253 8.90 13.16 14.92
N PRO A 254 9.81 13.72 14.11
CA PRO A 254 10.01 15.16 14.04
C PRO A 254 8.71 15.91 13.72
N LYS A 255 8.54 17.09 14.33
CA LYS A 255 7.33 17.92 14.17
C LYS A 255 7.43 18.87 12.98
N ASP A 256 8.62 19.36 12.68
CA ASP A 256 8.88 20.27 11.56
C ASP A 256 9.10 19.52 10.24
N ASN A 257 8.91 20.23 9.12
CA ASN A 257 8.99 19.63 7.79
C ASN A 257 10.41 19.16 7.43
N ALA A 258 11.44 19.91 7.82
CA ALA A 258 12.82 19.55 7.51
C ALA A 258 13.25 18.28 8.25
N GLY A 259 12.91 18.17 9.54
CA GLY A 259 13.13 16.97 10.35
C GLY A 259 12.38 15.76 9.79
N ARG A 260 11.12 15.93 9.35
CA ARG A 260 10.36 14.84 8.69
C ARG A 260 10.97 14.39 7.37
N ALA A 261 11.49 15.32 6.59
CA ALA A 261 12.19 15.02 5.34
C ALA A 261 13.47 14.21 5.60
N ALA A 262 14.28 14.65 6.56
CA ALA A 262 15.50 13.96 6.98
C ALA A 262 15.18 12.57 7.55
N TRP A 263 14.13 12.45 8.37
CA TRP A 263 13.65 11.18 8.91
C TRP A 263 13.25 10.20 7.81
N ALA A 264 12.47 10.66 6.83
CA ALA A 264 12.05 9.83 5.70
C ALA A 264 13.24 9.37 4.85
N LEU A 265 14.21 10.25 4.62
CA LEU A 265 15.46 9.91 3.92
C LEU A 265 16.26 8.86 4.70
N ALA A 266 16.40 9.01 6.02
CA ALA A 266 17.11 8.05 6.86
C ALA A 266 16.47 6.65 6.80
N ARG A 267 15.13 6.56 6.83
CA ARG A 267 14.43 5.28 6.62
C ARG A 267 14.73 4.66 5.27
N TRP A 268 14.89 5.48 4.22
CA TRP A 268 15.27 4.98 2.89
C TRP A 268 16.71 4.47 2.82
N VAL A 269 17.64 5.07 3.55
CA VAL A 269 19.01 4.54 3.71
C VAL A 269 18.98 3.18 4.44
N GLU A 270 18.16 3.04 5.49
CA GLU A 270 17.96 1.74 6.15
C GLU A 270 17.33 0.71 5.20
N LYS A 271 16.35 1.10 4.39
CA LYS A 271 15.76 0.23 3.36
C LYS A 271 16.77 -0.22 2.33
N GLU A 272 17.66 0.66 1.89
CA GLU A 272 18.74 0.33 0.96
C GLU A 272 19.62 -0.79 1.53
N ALA A 273 20.11 -0.63 2.76
CA ALA A 273 20.91 -1.65 3.44
C ALA A 273 20.13 -2.96 3.62
N ARG A 274 18.85 -2.88 4.01
CA ARG A 274 17.98 -4.04 4.17
C ARG A 274 17.76 -4.78 2.85
N MET A 275 17.56 -4.05 1.74
CA MET A 275 17.39 -4.64 0.42
C MET A 275 18.69 -5.22 -0.12
N ALA A 276 19.85 -4.59 0.14
CA ALA A 276 21.16 -5.16 -0.18
C ALA A 276 21.35 -6.50 0.53
N HIS A 277 21.12 -6.55 1.85
CA HIS A 277 21.17 -7.79 2.62
C HIS A 277 20.21 -8.85 2.06
N PHE A 278 18.97 -8.47 1.75
CA PHE A 278 17.98 -9.36 1.16
C PHE A 278 18.42 -9.95 -0.18
N LYS A 279 19.03 -9.14 -1.05
CA LYS A 279 19.51 -9.61 -2.36
C LYS A 279 20.63 -10.63 -2.24
N THR A 280 21.46 -10.55 -1.21
CA THR A 280 22.53 -11.52 -0.95
C THR A 280 22.04 -12.76 -0.20
N ASN A 281 21.13 -12.61 0.75
CA ASN A 281 20.79 -13.67 1.71
C ASN A 281 19.41 -14.31 1.49
N GLY A 282 18.57 -13.75 0.60
CA GLY A 282 17.22 -14.23 0.33
C GLY A 282 16.20 -13.97 1.45
N LYS A 283 16.60 -13.32 2.55
CA LYS A 283 15.74 -12.96 3.68
C LYS A 283 16.18 -11.62 4.26
N PHE A 284 15.26 -10.95 4.96
CA PHE A 284 15.60 -9.77 5.74
C PHE A 284 16.37 -10.16 7.00
N PRO A 285 17.24 -9.27 7.53
CA PRO A 285 17.92 -9.55 8.78
C PRO A 285 16.91 -9.76 9.90
N ALA A 286 17.22 -10.67 10.83
CA ALA A 286 16.48 -10.78 12.07
C ALA A 286 16.63 -9.46 12.83
N SER A 287 15.51 -8.86 13.21
CA SER A 287 15.44 -7.67 14.06
C SER A 287 15.92 -7.97 15.47
#